data_AF-A0A8R1E7V0-F1
#
_entry.id   AF-A0A8R1E7V0-F1
#
_cell.length_a   1.000
_cell.length_b   1.000
_cell.length_c   1.000
_cell.angle_alpha   90.00
_cell.angle_beta   90.00
_cell.angle_gamma   90.00
#
_symmetry.space_group_name_H-M   'P 1'
#
loop_
_entity.id
_entity.type
_entity.pdbx_description
1 polymer ?
#
loop_
_entity_poly.entity_id
_entity_poly.type
_entity_poly.pdbx_seq_one_letter_code
_entity_poly.pdbx_strand_id
1 'polypeptide(L)'
;MEHEVTNCNGQEDEHKVSIFDKKTLDEEVDCDNLEREHEARKREDEARLKVIEQEFRTYGKVSPNAVKKIIEPIRERFSQREHLIVKKENKIVELHQKVQELTSDLEEKALFDSTSDNEDVRAIQEFMMMNGIRTVKDIEDILDECSKNRQNLIETKELLQMTMREENKLSGRLLELRAQNTELRRKIDIKDKEMESMKRCLEQVDMKLNAERLKKESEERKVVAYEENCYQDTGDCPPHRLLQNGLRGIRSLRDVQIDRIENPRGENQNTDQVLEEMFNREGTQDSGRY
;
A
#
# COMPACT_ATOMS: atom_id res chain seq x y z
N MET A 1 15.83 17.49 -30.32
CA MET A 1 15.83 16.13 -30.89
C MET A 1 14.86 15.31 -30.08
N GLU A 2 13.66 15.21 -30.62
CA GLU A 2 12.55 14.40 -30.14
C GLU A 2 12.82 12.93 -30.47
N HIS A 3 12.44 12.03 -29.55
CA HIS A 3 11.99 10.67 -29.82
C HIS A 3 11.15 10.28 -28.59
N GLU A 4 9.87 10.63 -28.60
CA GLU A 4 8.76 9.76 -29.02
C GLU A 4 8.67 8.46 -28.20
N VAL A 5 7.81 8.57 -27.20
CA VAL A 5 7.17 7.48 -26.48
C VAL A 5 6.29 6.73 -27.47
N THR A 6 6.72 5.56 -27.91
CA THR A 6 5.82 4.62 -28.61
C THR A 6 5.08 3.78 -27.58
N ASN A 7 3.79 4.10 -27.42
CA ASN A 7 2.76 3.23 -26.89
C ASN A 7 2.89 1.82 -27.47
N CYS A 8 3.23 0.84 -26.64
CA CYS A 8 3.01 -0.56 -26.96
C CYS A 8 1.64 -0.96 -26.42
N ASN A 9 0.67 -0.80 -27.31
CA ASN A 9 -0.64 -1.45 -27.41
C ASN A 9 -0.96 -2.46 -26.29
N GLY A 10 -1.97 -2.10 -25.49
CA GLY A 10 -2.84 -3.09 -24.88
C GLY A 10 -3.49 -3.90 -25.99
N GLN A 11 -2.99 -5.12 -26.19
CA GLN A 11 -3.84 -6.22 -26.64
C GLN A 11 -4.38 -6.84 -25.36
N GLU A 12 -5.43 -6.22 -24.82
CA GLU A 12 -6.44 -7.02 -24.18
C GLU A 12 -7.04 -7.84 -25.32
N ASP A 13 -6.73 -9.13 -25.34
CA ASP A 13 -7.49 -10.10 -26.12
C ASP A 13 -8.95 -9.99 -25.63
N GLU A 14 -9.72 -9.13 -26.29
CA GLU A 14 -11.16 -9.23 -26.35
C GLU A 14 -11.46 -10.60 -26.95
N HIS A 15 -11.47 -11.63 -26.10
CA HIS A 15 -12.31 -12.78 -26.34
C HIS A 15 -13.75 -12.27 -26.29
N LYS A 16 -14.20 -11.73 -27.43
CA LYS A 16 -15.61 -11.70 -27.78
C LYS A 16 -16.09 -13.13 -27.82
N VAL A 17 -16.46 -13.65 -26.66
CA VAL A 17 -17.42 -14.73 -26.58
C VAL A 17 -18.77 -14.09 -26.87
N SER A 18 -18.98 -13.70 -28.13
CA SER A 18 -20.29 -13.29 -28.64
C SER A 18 -21.08 -14.56 -28.92
N ILE A 19 -21.49 -15.26 -27.87
CA ILE A 19 -22.39 -16.41 -28.07
C ILE A 19 -23.83 -15.91 -28.27
N PHE A 20 -24.17 -14.68 -27.85
CA PHE A 20 -25.49 -14.11 -28.12
C PHE A 20 -25.44 -12.59 -28.29
N ASP A 21 -25.43 -12.14 -29.54
CA ASP A 21 -26.05 -10.86 -29.86
C ASP A 21 -27.56 -11.01 -29.62
N LYS A 22 -28.19 -10.07 -28.91
CA LYS A 22 -29.64 -10.04 -28.60
C LYS A 22 -30.57 -10.08 -29.83
N LYS A 23 -30.02 -10.19 -31.05
CA LYS A 23 -30.71 -10.09 -32.33
C LYS A 23 -30.91 -11.44 -33.04
N THR A 24 -30.36 -12.54 -32.51
CA THR A 24 -30.31 -13.85 -33.20
C THR A 24 -31.18 -14.93 -32.56
N LEU A 25 -32.20 -14.58 -31.78
CA LEU A 25 -33.13 -15.58 -31.23
C LEU A 25 -33.99 -16.29 -32.29
N ASP A 26 -33.99 -15.80 -33.54
CA ASP A 26 -34.67 -16.41 -34.69
C ASP A 26 -33.71 -17.16 -35.64
N GLU A 27 -32.41 -17.19 -35.36
CA GLU A 27 -31.45 -17.92 -36.21
C GLU A 27 -31.42 -19.38 -35.77
N GLU A 28 -31.95 -20.25 -36.63
CA GLU A 28 -31.91 -21.71 -36.52
C GLU A 28 -30.49 -22.16 -36.14
N VAL A 29 -30.33 -22.85 -35.01
CA VAL A 29 -29.02 -23.27 -34.51
C VAL A 29 -28.39 -24.24 -35.51
N ASP A 30 -27.42 -23.75 -36.30
CA ASP A 30 -26.72 -24.53 -37.31
C ASP A 30 -25.74 -25.52 -36.65
N CYS A 31 -26.26 -26.72 -36.37
CA CYS A 31 -25.50 -27.85 -35.82
C CYS A 31 -24.26 -28.20 -36.67
N ASP A 32 -24.32 -28.02 -37.99
CA ASP A 32 -23.22 -28.34 -38.91
C ASP A 32 -22.09 -27.30 -38.83
N ASN A 33 -22.40 -26.07 -38.43
CA ASN A 33 -21.41 -25.03 -38.17
C ASN A 33 -20.68 -25.26 -36.82
N LEU A 34 -21.42 -25.70 -35.79
CA LEU A 34 -20.84 -26.03 -34.48
C LEU A 34 -19.84 -27.19 -34.59
N GLU A 35 -20.17 -28.25 -35.31
CA GLU A 35 -19.26 -29.39 -35.51
C GLU A 35 -17.95 -28.96 -36.20
N ARG A 36 -18.04 -28.12 -37.24
CA ARG A 36 -16.86 -27.55 -37.92
C ARG A 36 -16.02 -26.68 -36.99
N GLU A 37 -16.64 -25.94 -36.09
CA GLU A 37 -15.95 -25.09 -35.12
C GLU A 37 -15.20 -25.92 -34.06
N HIS A 38 -15.81 -26.99 -33.54
CA HIS A 38 -15.15 -27.93 -32.64
C HIS A 38 -13.90 -28.56 -33.27
N GLU A 39 -13.99 -28.98 -34.53
CA GLU A 39 -12.84 -29.50 -35.24
C GLU A 39 -11.75 -28.45 -35.45
N ALA A 40 -12.13 -27.20 -35.73
CA ALA A 40 -11.20 -26.09 -35.87
C ALA A 40 -10.44 -25.83 -34.57
N ARG A 41 -11.13 -25.78 -33.43
CA ARG A 41 -10.52 -25.62 -32.10
C ARG A 41 -9.56 -26.74 -31.77
N LYS A 42 -9.94 -28.00 -32.02
CA LYS A 42 -9.04 -29.17 -31.85
C LYS A 42 -7.78 -29.07 -32.70
N ARG A 43 -7.91 -28.63 -33.97
CA ARG A 43 -6.77 -28.44 -34.87
C ARG A 43 -5.85 -27.30 -34.41
N GLU A 44 -6.43 -26.21 -33.92
CA GLU A 44 -5.68 -25.07 -33.39
C GLU A 44 -4.90 -25.44 -32.12
N ASP A 45 -5.55 -26.08 -31.15
CA ASP A 45 -4.92 -26.53 -29.91
C ASP A 45 -3.76 -27.51 -30.20
N GLU A 46 -3.93 -28.44 -31.13
CA GLU A 46 -2.87 -29.36 -31.55
C GLU A 46 -1.72 -28.62 -32.27
N ALA A 47 -2.02 -27.60 -33.08
CA ALA A 47 -1.01 -26.77 -33.71
C ALA A 47 -0.19 -25.98 -32.67
N ARG A 48 -0.85 -25.40 -31.67
CA ARG A 48 -0.18 -24.69 -30.56
C ARG A 48 0.72 -25.61 -29.75
N LEU A 49 0.26 -26.83 -29.45
CA LEU A 49 1.06 -27.83 -28.75
C LEU A 49 2.30 -28.24 -29.54
N LYS A 50 2.19 -28.38 -30.87
CA LYS A 50 3.35 -28.68 -31.74
C LYS A 50 4.39 -27.57 -31.72
N VAL A 51 3.98 -26.30 -31.70
CA VAL A 51 4.91 -25.16 -31.58
C VAL A 51 5.65 -25.21 -30.25
N ILE A 52 4.92 -25.40 -29.14
CA ILE A 52 5.50 -25.50 -27.80
C ILE A 52 6.45 -26.71 -27.69
N GLU A 53 6.06 -27.86 -28.24
CA GLU A 53 6.91 -29.05 -28.29
C GLU A 53 8.21 -28.78 -29.07
N GLN A 54 8.13 -28.06 -30.19
CA GLN A 54 9.28 -27.66 -30.98
C GLN A 54 10.18 -26.67 -30.23
N GLU A 55 9.63 -25.69 -29.52
CA GLU A 55 10.41 -24.73 -28.72
C GLU A 55 11.18 -25.42 -27.58
N PHE A 56 10.56 -26.36 -26.86
CA PHE A 56 11.24 -27.13 -25.82
C PHE A 56 12.42 -27.96 -26.37
N ARG A 57 12.27 -28.49 -27.58
CA ARG A 57 13.34 -29.23 -28.27
C ARG A 57 14.46 -28.31 -28.75
N THR A 58 14.11 -27.13 -29.27
CA THR A 58 15.06 -26.23 -29.96
C THR A 58 15.83 -25.36 -28.97
N TYR A 59 15.14 -24.76 -27.99
CA TYR A 59 15.72 -23.81 -27.05
C TYR A 59 15.94 -24.40 -25.65
N GLY A 60 15.05 -25.28 -25.22
CA GLY A 60 15.12 -25.89 -23.88
C GLY A 60 16.15 -27.02 -23.75
N LYS A 61 16.65 -27.58 -24.86
CA LYS A 61 17.49 -28.79 -24.90
C LYS A 61 16.91 -29.95 -24.07
N VAL A 62 15.58 -30.03 -23.98
CA VAL A 62 14.87 -31.04 -23.19
C VAL A 62 14.77 -32.32 -24.01
N SER A 63 15.01 -33.48 -23.37
CA SER A 63 14.91 -34.77 -24.06
C SER A 63 13.48 -35.02 -24.57
N PRO A 64 13.27 -35.68 -25.73
CA PRO A 64 11.93 -35.92 -26.28
C PRO A 64 10.99 -36.61 -25.29
N ASN A 65 11.52 -37.50 -24.44
CA ASN A 65 10.73 -38.20 -23.43
C ASN A 65 10.27 -37.27 -22.29
N ALA A 66 11.10 -36.29 -21.92
CA ALA A 66 10.73 -35.28 -20.93
C ALA A 66 9.72 -34.27 -21.50
N VAL A 67 9.87 -33.85 -22.76
CA VAL A 67 8.87 -32.99 -23.43
C VAL A 67 7.52 -33.70 -23.53
N LYS A 68 7.51 -34.99 -23.90
CA LYS A 68 6.29 -35.80 -23.94
C LYS A 68 5.57 -35.84 -22.59
N LYS A 69 6.30 -36.00 -21.48
CA LYS A 69 5.73 -35.98 -20.12
C LYS A 69 5.08 -34.65 -19.73
N ILE A 70 5.51 -33.54 -20.35
CA ILE A 70 4.96 -32.20 -20.11
C ILE A 70 3.75 -31.93 -21.01
N ILE A 71 3.83 -32.30 -22.29
CA ILE A 71 2.82 -32.00 -23.31
C ILE A 71 1.58 -32.89 -23.19
N GLU A 72 1.73 -34.19 -22.90
CA GLU A 72 0.60 -35.13 -22.89
C GLU A 72 -0.50 -34.75 -21.88
N PRO A 73 -0.18 -34.35 -20.63
CA PRO A 73 -1.18 -33.86 -19.68
C PRO A 73 -1.86 -32.56 -20.11
N ILE A 74 -1.24 -31.75 -20.97
CA ILE A 74 -1.86 -30.53 -21.52
C ILE A 74 -2.83 -30.91 -22.65
N ARG A 75 -2.41 -31.80 -23.54
CA ARG A 75 -3.27 -32.35 -24.61
C ARG A 75 -4.52 -33.01 -24.04
N GLU A 76 -4.37 -33.80 -22.98
CA GLU A 76 -5.50 -34.43 -22.29
C GLU A 76 -6.48 -33.39 -21.72
N ARG A 77 -5.96 -32.32 -21.08
CA ARG A 77 -6.79 -31.22 -20.56
C ARG A 77 -7.56 -30.49 -21.66
N PHE A 78 -6.96 -30.26 -22.83
CA PHE A 78 -7.66 -29.68 -23.98
C PHE A 78 -8.77 -30.59 -24.49
N SER A 79 -8.51 -31.90 -24.60
CA SER A 79 -9.54 -32.88 -24.98
C SER A 79 -10.72 -32.90 -24.00
N GLN A 80 -10.44 -32.89 -22.70
CA GLN A 80 -11.48 -32.83 -21.66
C GLN A 80 -12.28 -31.53 -21.70
N ARG A 81 -11.61 -30.39 -21.93
CA ARG A 81 -12.26 -29.08 -22.10
C ARG A 81 -13.23 -29.11 -23.28
N GLU A 82 -12.78 -29.60 -24.43
CA GLU A 82 -13.59 -29.63 -25.64
C GLU A 82 -14.82 -30.54 -25.46
N HIS A 83 -14.66 -31.70 -24.82
CA HIS A 83 -15.79 -32.57 -24.48
C HIS A 83 -16.83 -31.87 -23.59
N LEU A 84 -16.38 -31.05 -22.63
CA LEU A 84 -17.28 -30.27 -21.76
C LEU A 84 -18.04 -29.20 -22.55
N ILE A 85 -17.36 -28.53 -23.49
CA ILE A 85 -17.95 -27.50 -24.36
C ILE A 85 -19.07 -28.14 -25.20
N VAL A 86 -18.78 -29.22 -25.94
CA VAL A 86 -19.76 -29.96 -26.74
C VAL A 86 -20.97 -30.38 -25.90
N LYS A 87 -20.74 -30.91 -24.70
CA LYS A 87 -21.83 -31.33 -23.81
C LYS A 87 -22.74 -30.15 -23.40
N LYS A 88 -22.15 -28.98 -23.13
CA LYS A 88 -22.92 -27.79 -22.73
C LYS A 88 -23.66 -27.19 -23.93
N GLU A 89 -23.04 -27.12 -25.09
CA GLU A 89 -23.67 -26.64 -26.32
C GLU A 89 -24.87 -27.51 -26.71
N ASN A 90 -24.72 -28.84 -26.69
CA ASN A 90 -25.85 -29.75 -26.90
C ASN A 90 -27.01 -29.50 -25.92
N LYS A 91 -26.70 -29.17 -24.67
CA LYS A 91 -27.74 -28.85 -23.69
C LYS A 91 -28.43 -27.52 -23.98
N ILE A 92 -27.69 -26.55 -24.51
CA ILE A 92 -28.24 -25.26 -24.95
C ILE A 92 -29.18 -25.48 -26.13
N VAL A 93 -28.79 -26.28 -27.12
CA VAL A 93 -29.66 -26.64 -28.26
C VAL A 93 -30.96 -27.30 -27.79
N GLU A 94 -30.86 -28.29 -26.90
CA GLU A 94 -32.04 -28.96 -26.33
C GLU A 94 -32.97 -27.99 -25.60
N LEU A 95 -32.42 -27.04 -24.85
CA LEU A 95 -33.21 -26.03 -24.15
C LEU A 95 -33.84 -25.03 -25.10
N HIS A 96 -33.13 -24.63 -26.15
CA HIS A 96 -33.64 -23.72 -27.17
C HIS A 96 -34.85 -24.33 -27.89
N GLN A 97 -34.76 -25.61 -28.27
CA GLN A 97 -35.88 -26.37 -28.85
C GLN A 97 -37.11 -26.36 -27.93
N LYS A 98 -36.92 -26.64 -26.64
CA LYS A 98 -38.01 -26.63 -25.64
C LYS A 98 -38.64 -25.25 -25.47
N VAL A 99 -37.83 -24.19 -25.49
CA VAL A 99 -38.34 -22.81 -25.41
C VAL A 99 -39.14 -22.47 -26.66
N GLN A 100 -38.69 -22.89 -27.85
CA GLN A 100 -39.40 -22.64 -29.11
C GLN A 100 -40.74 -23.39 -29.18
N GLU A 101 -40.79 -24.65 -28.72
CA GLU A 101 -42.03 -25.43 -28.59
C GLU A 101 -43.03 -24.72 -27.65
N LEU A 102 -42.59 -24.31 -26.46
CA LEU A 102 -43.44 -23.60 -25.51
C LEU A 102 -43.91 -22.23 -26.04
N THR A 103 -43.04 -21.51 -26.75
CA THR A 103 -43.39 -20.19 -27.32
C THR A 103 -44.44 -20.32 -28.42
N SER A 104 -44.35 -21.36 -29.25
CA SER A 104 -45.35 -21.68 -30.28
C SER A 104 -46.71 -22.02 -29.67
N ASP A 105 -46.73 -22.79 -28.57
CA ASP A 105 -47.95 -23.12 -27.83
C ASP A 105 -48.60 -21.88 -27.15
N LEU A 106 -47.79 -20.88 -26.81
CA LEU A 106 -48.23 -19.63 -26.18
C LEU A 106 -48.76 -18.61 -27.20
N GLU A 107 -48.25 -18.60 -28.44
CA GLU A 107 -48.76 -17.71 -29.49
C GLU A 107 -50.15 -18.12 -30.01
N GLU A 108 -50.53 -19.39 -29.91
CA GLU A 108 -51.85 -19.87 -30.35
C GLU A 108 -52.98 -19.60 -29.33
N LYS A 109 -52.65 -19.20 -28.09
CA LYS A 109 -53.64 -18.87 -27.04
C LYS A 109 -53.34 -17.52 -26.42
N ALA A 110 -54.27 -16.57 -26.60
CA ALA A 110 -54.24 -15.28 -25.92
C ALA A 110 -54.03 -15.46 -24.40
N LEU A 111 -52.81 -15.17 -23.94
CA LEU A 111 -52.27 -15.60 -22.66
C LEU A 111 -52.98 -15.02 -21.43
N PHE A 112 -53.86 -14.03 -21.62
CA PHE A 112 -54.43 -13.25 -20.51
C PHE A 112 -55.96 -13.25 -20.41
N ASP A 113 -56.69 -13.83 -21.37
CA ASP A 113 -58.16 -13.76 -21.37
C ASP A 113 -58.86 -15.14 -21.29
N SER A 114 -58.13 -16.25 -21.32
CA SER A 114 -58.74 -17.59 -21.23
C SER A 114 -58.15 -18.40 -20.08
N THR A 115 -59.04 -19.00 -19.28
CA THR A 115 -58.70 -20.12 -18.38
C THR A 115 -58.02 -21.22 -19.20
N SER A 116 -56.70 -21.32 -19.08
CA SER A 116 -55.93 -22.35 -19.76
C SER A 116 -56.19 -23.69 -19.09
N ASP A 117 -56.55 -24.70 -19.87
CA ASP A 117 -56.66 -26.10 -19.41
C ASP A 117 -55.29 -26.74 -19.14
N ASN A 118 -54.20 -26.07 -19.52
CA ASN A 118 -52.83 -26.53 -19.28
C ASN A 118 -52.42 -26.22 -17.84
N GLU A 119 -52.06 -27.27 -17.09
CA GLU A 119 -51.66 -27.20 -15.68
C GLU A 119 -50.46 -26.29 -15.43
N ASP A 120 -49.47 -26.32 -16.33
CA ASP A 120 -48.25 -25.52 -16.22
C ASP A 120 -48.52 -24.04 -16.48
N VAL A 121 -49.34 -23.73 -17.49
CA VAL A 121 -49.74 -22.34 -17.79
C VAL A 121 -50.55 -21.75 -16.64
N ARG A 122 -51.44 -22.54 -16.02
CA ARG A 122 -52.19 -22.13 -14.83
C ARG A 122 -51.28 -21.88 -13.63
N ALA A 123 -50.31 -22.76 -13.38
CA ALA A 123 -49.34 -22.59 -12.30
C ALA A 123 -48.49 -21.32 -12.48
N ILE A 124 -48.08 -21.02 -13.72
CA ILE A 124 -47.34 -19.78 -14.05
C ILE A 124 -48.23 -18.55 -13.85
N GLN A 125 -49.48 -18.57 -14.31
CA GLN A 125 -50.42 -17.46 -14.09
C GLN A 125 -50.70 -17.21 -12.60
N GLU A 126 -50.92 -18.26 -11.80
CA GLU A 126 -51.09 -18.14 -10.34
C GLU A 126 -49.84 -17.56 -9.68
N PHE A 127 -48.66 -18.02 -10.07
CA PHE A 127 -47.40 -17.47 -9.57
C PHE A 127 -47.25 -15.98 -9.90
N MET A 128 -47.53 -15.59 -11.14
CA MET A 128 -47.46 -14.18 -11.56
C MET A 128 -48.45 -13.32 -10.77
N MET A 129 -49.70 -13.77 -10.62
CA MET A 129 -50.72 -13.06 -9.83
C MET A 129 -50.34 -12.92 -8.35
N MET A 130 -49.78 -13.97 -7.73
CA MET A 130 -49.30 -13.91 -6.35
C MET A 130 -48.16 -12.90 -6.17
N ASN A 131 -47.35 -12.70 -7.21
CA ASN A 131 -46.29 -11.70 -7.24
C ASN A 131 -46.75 -10.32 -7.75
N GLY A 132 -48.07 -10.12 -7.94
CA GLY A 132 -48.64 -8.85 -8.39
C GLY A 132 -48.41 -8.53 -9.87
N ILE A 133 -47.87 -9.48 -10.64
CA ILE A 133 -47.65 -9.36 -12.08
C ILE A 133 -48.96 -9.74 -12.77
N ARG A 134 -49.70 -8.74 -13.27
CA ARG A 134 -51.03 -8.93 -13.86
C ARG A 134 -50.99 -8.97 -15.38
N THR A 135 -49.96 -8.38 -15.97
CA THR A 135 -49.82 -8.22 -17.41
C THR A 135 -48.38 -8.44 -17.84
N VAL A 136 -48.16 -8.72 -19.13
CA VAL A 136 -46.82 -8.68 -19.75
C VAL A 136 -46.16 -7.32 -19.51
N LYS A 137 -46.95 -6.24 -19.46
CA LYS A 137 -46.44 -4.89 -19.26
C LYS A 137 -45.76 -4.71 -17.90
N ASP A 138 -46.29 -5.35 -16.86
CA ASP A 138 -45.67 -5.35 -15.53
C ASP A 138 -44.29 -6.03 -15.57
N ILE A 139 -44.12 -7.08 -16.38
CA ILE A 139 -42.82 -7.75 -16.57
C ILE A 139 -41.84 -6.83 -17.29
N GLU A 140 -42.27 -6.17 -18.37
CA GLU A 140 -41.44 -5.22 -19.11
C GLU A 140 -40.95 -4.09 -18.20
N ASP A 141 -41.84 -3.53 -17.39
CA ASP A 141 -41.51 -2.41 -16.49
C ASP A 141 -40.52 -2.85 -15.39
N ILE A 142 -40.68 -4.05 -14.84
CA ILE A 142 -39.70 -4.66 -13.90
C ILE A 142 -38.34 -4.86 -14.57
N LEU A 143 -38.31 -5.35 -15.82
CA LEU A 143 -37.06 -5.58 -16.55
C LEU A 143 -36.35 -4.26 -16.90
N ASP A 144 -37.10 -3.22 -17.25
CA ASP A 144 -36.57 -1.88 -17.49
C ASP A 144 -35.99 -1.27 -16.21
N GLU A 145 -36.68 -1.40 -15.08
CA GLU A 145 -36.18 -0.96 -13.78
C GLU A 145 -34.94 -1.75 -13.35
N CYS A 146 -34.93 -3.07 -13.54
CA CYS A 146 -33.76 -3.91 -13.28
C CYS A 146 -32.56 -3.50 -14.15
N SER A 147 -32.80 -3.14 -15.41
CA SER A 147 -31.76 -2.65 -16.32
C SER A 147 -31.18 -1.32 -15.86
N LYS A 148 -32.02 -0.37 -15.43
CA LYS A 148 -31.59 0.90 -14.83
C LYS A 148 -30.79 0.68 -13.54
N ASN A 149 -31.28 -0.18 -12.64
CA ASN A 149 -30.60 -0.50 -11.39
C ASN A 149 -29.22 -1.16 -11.63
N ARG A 150 -29.13 -2.05 -12.62
CA ARG A 150 -27.86 -2.63 -13.05
C ARG A 150 -26.89 -1.57 -13.54
N GLN A 151 -27.36 -0.63 -14.36
CA GLN A 151 -26.53 0.46 -14.86
C GLN A 151 -26.01 1.35 -13.72
N ASN A 152 -26.89 1.77 -12.81
CA ASN A 152 -26.53 2.54 -11.62
C ASN A 152 -25.49 1.82 -10.74
N LEU A 153 -25.62 0.49 -10.59
CA LEU A 153 -24.67 -0.33 -9.83
C LEU A 153 -23.27 -0.33 -10.49
N ILE A 154 -23.20 -0.42 -11.81
CA ILE A 154 -21.94 -0.37 -12.56
C ILE A 154 -21.28 0.99 -12.37
N GLU A 155 -22.02 2.08 -12.58
CA GLU A 155 -21.51 3.46 -12.42
C GLU A 155 -21.01 3.71 -10.99
N THR A 156 -21.77 3.27 -9.99
CA THR A 156 -21.39 3.40 -8.57
C THR A 156 -20.11 2.63 -8.26
N LYS A 157 -19.96 1.43 -8.83
CA LYS A 157 -18.75 0.61 -8.67
C LYS A 157 -17.52 1.28 -9.30
N GLU A 158 -17.67 1.86 -10.50
CA GLU A 158 -16.59 2.60 -11.16
C GLU A 158 -16.18 3.84 -10.36
N LEU A 159 -17.15 4.60 -9.85
CA LEU A 159 -16.90 5.76 -9.00
C LEU A 159 -16.16 5.39 -7.72
N LEU A 160 -16.55 4.29 -7.06
CA LEU A 160 -15.85 3.75 -5.90
C LEU A 160 -14.41 3.36 -6.22
N GLN A 161 -14.17 2.70 -7.37
CA GLN A 161 -12.82 2.35 -7.79
C GLN A 161 -11.94 3.57 -8.06
N MET A 162 -12.48 4.62 -8.69
CA MET A 162 -11.76 5.89 -8.87
C MET A 162 -11.41 6.53 -7.52
N THR A 163 -12.39 6.60 -6.62
CA THR A 163 -12.23 7.19 -5.28
C THR A 163 -11.16 6.45 -4.48
N MET A 164 -11.17 5.12 -4.45
CA MET A 164 -10.15 4.32 -3.77
C MET A 164 -8.74 4.54 -4.36
N ARG A 165 -8.61 4.68 -5.69
CA ARG A 165 -7.32 4.97 -6.33
C ARG A 165 -6.80 6.35 -5.93
N GLU A 166 -7.67 7.34 -5.84
CA GLU A 166 -7.30 8.69 -5.41
C GLU A 166 -6.92 8.73 -3.93
N GLU A 167 -7.69 8.05 -3.07
CA GLU A 167 -7.38 7.92 -1.65
C GLU A 167 -6.01 7.27 -1.44
N ASN A 168 -5.70 6.19 -2.16
CA ASN A 168 -4.40 5.53 -2.10
C ASN A 168 -3.24 6.46 -2.54
N LYS A 169 -3.45 7.25 -3.59
CA LYS A 169 -2.45 8.24 -4.04
C LYS A 169 -2.21 9.32 -2.99
N LEU A 170 -3.28 9.85 -2.39
CA LEU A 170 -3.20 10.87 -1.35
C LEU A 170 -2.55 10.33 -0.08
N SER A 171 -2.91 9.12 0.32
CA SER A 171 -2.32 8.41 1.46
C SER A 171 -0.81 8.21 1.28
N GLY A 172 -0.37 7.79 0.09
CA GLY A 172 1.04 7.69 -0.25
C GLY A 172 1.78 9.02 -0.14
N ARG A 173 1.23 10.10 -0.71
CA ARG A 173 1.81 11.46 -0.59
C ARG A 173 1.89 11.94 0.85
N LEU A 174 0.87 11.65 1.66
CA LEU A 174 0.85 12.03 3.07
C LEU A 174 1.97 11.32 3.85
N LEU A 175 2.23 10.04 3.56
CA LEU A 175 3.29 9.27 4.18
C LEU A 175 4.68 9.82 3.81
N GLU A 176 4.88 10.19 2.55
CA GLU A 176 6.11 10.82 2.08
C GLU A 176 6.35 12.18 2.77
N LEU A 177 5.33 13.03 2.85
CA LEU A 177 5.40 14.33 3.54
C LEU A 177 5.70 14.16 5.04
N ARG A 178 5.16 13.12 5.69
CA ARG A 178 5.48 12.80 7.10
C ARG A 178 6.92 12.37 7.27
N ALA A 179 7.46 11.56 6.35
CA ALA A 179 8.86 11.17 6.36
C ALA A 179 9.79 12.39 6.18
N GLN A 180 9.48 13.26 5.22
CA GLN A 180 10.22 14.51 4.98
C GLN A 180 10.19 15.44 6.20
N ASN A 181 9.02 15.64 6.82
CA ASN A 181 8.90 16.44 8.04
C ASN A 181 9.71 15.88 9.22
N THR A 182 9.73 14.55 9.36
CA THR A 182 10.53 13.89 10.40
C THR A 182 12.02 14.15 10.19
N GLU A 183 12.48 14.08 8.95
CA GLU A 183 13.87 14.36 8.60
C GLU A 183 14.25 15.84 8.80
N LEU A 184 13.37 16.77 8.43
CA LEU A 184 13.59 18.19 8.69
C LEU A 184 13.68 18.49 10.19
N ARG A 185 12.83 17.85 11.02
CA ARG A 185 12.91 17.99 12.49
C ARG A 185 14.26 17.52 13.03
N ARG A 186 14.78 16.38 12.57
CA ARG A 186 16.13 15.90 12.96
C ARG A 186 17.21 16.91 12.58
N LYS A 187 17.14 17.49 11.39
CA LYS A 187 18.11 18.51 10.94
C LYS A 187 18.05 19.76 11.81
N ILE A 188 16.85 20.20 12.20
CA ILE A 188 16.67 21.32 13.14
C ILE A 188 17.32 20.98 14.49
N ASP A 189 17.02 19.80 15.06
CA ASP A 189 17.60 19.38 16.35
C ASP A 189 19.13 19.33 16.33
N ILE A 190 19.73 18.88 15.21
CA ILE A 190 21.19 18.90 15.02
C ILE A 190 21.72 20.33 15.01
N LYS A 191 21.07 21.23 14.25
CA LYS A 191 21.48 22.63 14.15
C LYS A 191 21.33 23.36 15.48
N ASP A 192 20.29 23.08 16.24
CA ASP A 192 20.09 23.65 17.58
C ASP A 192 21.21 23.22 18.53
N LYS A 193 21.60 21.93 18.53
CA LYS A 193 22.74 21.43 19.31
C LYS A 193 24.07 22.08 18.89
N GLU A 194 24.30 22.29 17.59
CA GLU A 194 25.47 23.00 17.09
C GLU A 194 25.49 24.47 17.56
N MET A 195 24.35 25.16 17.49
CA MET A 195 24.22 26.54 17.98
C MET A 195 24.47 26.64 19.48
N GLU A 196 23.91 25.75 20.29
CA GLU A 196 24.16 25.69 21.73
C GLU A 196 25.63 25.39 22.07
N SER A 197 26.29 24.55 21.27
CA SER A 197 27.73 24.27 21.42
C SER A 197 28.57 25.51 21.11
N MET A 198 28.31 26.18 19.99
CA MET A 198 28.99 27.42 19.62
C MET A 198 28.78 28.52 20.66
N LYS A 199 27.56 28.68 21.17
CA LYS A 199 27.25 29.64 22.24
C LYS A 199 28.10 29.38 23.48
N ARG A 200 28.18 28.13 23.95
CA ARG A 200 29.03 27.74 25.08
C ARG A 200 30.52 28.02 24.83
N CYS A 201 31.02 27.76 23.62
CA CYS A 201 32.40 28.09 23.24
C CYS A 201 32.67 29.60 23.30
N LEU A 202 31.74 30.42 22.80
CA LEU A 202 31.85 31.88 22.86
C LEU A 202 31.84 32.40 24.31
N GLU A 203 30.94 31.88 25.16
CA GLU A 203 30.91 32.21 26.58
C GLU A 203 32.24 31.87 27.28
N GLN A 204 32.86 30.74 26.95
CA GLN A 204 34.18 30.38 27.48
C GLN A 204 35.30 31.32 27.01
N VAL A 205 35.28 31.74 25.75
CA VAL A 205 36.25 32.71 25.21
C VAL A 205 36.10 34.06 25.91
N ASP A 206 34.87 34.53 26.10
CA ASP A 206 34.60 35.80 26.79
C ASP A 206 35.09 35.76 28.25
N MET A 207 34.84 34.68 28.98
CA MET A 207 35.37 34.49 30.33
C MET A 207 36.91 34.53 30.36
N LYS A 208 37.59 33.89 29.39
CA LYS A 208 39.06 33.92 29.31
C LYS A 208 39.59 35.33 29.03
N LEU A 209 38.99 36.06 28.10
CA LEU A 209 39.37 37.45 27.80
C LEU A 209 39.18 38.36 29.02
N ASN A 210 38.07 38.22 29.73
CA ASN A 210 37.79 38.98 30.95
C ASN A 210 38.83 38.65 32.06
N ALA A 211 39.19 37.37 32.22
CA ALA A 211 40.22 36.96 33.19
C ALA A 211 41.61 37.49 32.84
N GLU A 212 42.00 37.46 31.55
CA GLU A 212 43.27 38.04 31.08
C GLU A 212 43.32 39.56 31.29
N ARG A 213 42.21 40.27 31.03
CA ARG A 213 42.12 41.72 31.28
C ARG A 213 42.32 42.05 32.76
N LEU A 214 41.62 41.35 33.65
CA LEU A 214 41.76 41.53 35.10
C LEU A 214 43.18 41.21 35.59
N LYS A 215 43.82 40.19 35.01
CA LYS A 215 45.22 39.85 35.33
C LYS A 215 46.16 40.98 34.94
N LYS A 216 46.05 41.52 33.71
CA LYS A 216 46.86 42.66 33.25
C LYS A 216 46.65 43.90 34.12
N GLU A 217 45.40 44.27 34.42
CA GLU A 217 45.10 45.40 35.31
C GLU A 217 45.71 45.19 36.72
N SER A 218 45.69 43.95 37.23
CA SER A 218 46.31 43.63 38.53
C SER A 218 47.84 43.73 38.50
N GLU A 219 48.47 43.35 37.37
CA GLU A 219 49.91 43.47 37.16
C GLU A 219 50.31 44.94 37.04
N GLU A 220 49.55 45.74 36.27
CA GLU A 220 49.74 47.19 36.16
C GLU A 220 49.62 47.88 37.53
N ARG A 221 48.61 47.55 38.33
CA ARG A 221 48.48 48.10 39.70
C ARG A 221 49.66 47.72 40.61
N LYS A 222 50.21 46.51 40.47
CA LYS A 222 51.39 46.08 41.23
C LYS A 222 52.65 46.84 40.80
N VAL A 223 52.81 47.12 39.51
CA VAL A 223 53.92 47.93 39.00
C VAL A 223 53.81 49.36 39.53
N VAL A 224 52.63 49.98 39.46
CA VAL A 224 52.40 51.33 40.03
C VAL A 224 52.70 51.35 41.53
N ALA A 225 52.25 50.35 42.30
CA ALA A 225 52.55 50.25 43.72
C ALA A 225 54.05 50.04 44.00
N TYR A 226 54.78 49.30 43.15
CA TYR A 226 56.23 49.14 43.29
C TYR A 226 56.97 50.44 42.96
N GLU A 227 56.60 51.13 41.89
CA GLU A 227 57.17 52.43 41.54
C GLU A 227 56.91 53.47 42.63
N GLU A 228 55.69 53.57 43.14
CA GLU A 228 55.32 54.48 44.24
C GLU A 228 56.11 54.17 45.53
N ASN A 229 56.37 52.89 45.82
CA ASN A 229 57.25 52.48 46.93
C ASN A 229 58.74 52.75 46.66
N CYS A 230 59.20 52.68 45.40
CA CYS A 230 60.58 53.03 45.03
C CYS A 230 60.86 54.54 45.11
N TYR A 231 59.85 55.39 44.99
CA TYR A 231 59.98 56.83 45.22
C TYR A 231 59.87 57.23 46.69
N GLN A 232 59.45 56.32 47.59
CA GLN A 232 59.36 56.59 49.03
C GLN A 232 60.61 56.16 49.82
N ASP A 233 61.57 55.46 49.21
CA ASP A 233 62.75 54.92 49.92
C ASP A 233 64.04 55.74 49.68
N THR A 234 63.94 57.07 49.84
CA THR A 234 65.12 57.93 50.09
C THR A 234 64.86 58.84 51.28
N GLY A 235 65.16 58.34 52.48
CA GLY A 235 65.09 59.14 53.70
C GLY A 235 65.37 58.37 54.98
N ASP A 236 66.66 58.17 55.28
CA ASP A 236 67.31 58.04 56.60
C ASP A 236 66.65 57.21 57.75
N CYS A 237 67.35 56.12 58.13
CA CYS A 237 67.12 55.31 59.34
C CYS A 237 67.22 56.10 60.66
N PRO A 238 66.69 55.54 61.77
CA PRO A 238 67.64 55.01 62.77
C PRO A 238 67.21 53.67 63.44
N PRO A 239 68.14 52.96 64.11
CA PRO A 239 67.94 51.59 64.57
C PRO A 239 67.47 51.52 66.03
N HIS A 240 66.39 50.79 66.33
CA HIS A 240 66.19 50.23 67.67
C HIS A 240 65.43 48.90 67.66
N ARG A 241 65.77 48.10 68.67
CA ARG A 241 65.66 46.63 68.80
C ARG A 241 64.45 46.26 69.67
N LEU A 242 63.94 45.03 69.48
CA LEU A 242 63.02 44.25 70.34
C LEU A 242 61.53 44.65 70.21
N LEU A 243 60.53 43.77 70.02
CA LEU A 243 60.31 42.43 70.59
C LEU A 243 59.28 41.61 69.75
N GLN A 244 59.56 40.31 69.59
CA GLN A 244 58.65 39.14 69.56
C GLN A 244 57.14 39.34 69.26
N ASN A 245 56.67 38.78 68.13
CA ASN A 245 55.83 37.56 68.08
C ASN A 245 55.34 37.27 66.65
N GLY A 246 55.50 36.03 66.18
CA GLY A 246 54.93 35.57 64.90
C GLY A 246 55.83 34.58 64.17
N LEU A 247 55.74 33.31 64.56
CA LEU A 247 56.57 32.21 64.08
C LEU A 247 56.47 31.97 62.57
N ARG A 248 57.65 31.91 61.97
CA ARG A 248 58.07 31.28 60.72
C ARG A 248 57.53 29.84 60.58
N GLY A 249 57.10 29.47 59.37
CA GLY A 249 56.83 28.06 59.04
C GLY A 249 56.44 27.77 57.58
N ILE A 250 57.32 28.05 56.61
CA ILE A 250 57.23 27.45 55.27
C ILE A 250 57.79 26.02 55.33
N ARG A 251 56.97 25.02 55.01
CA ARG A 251 57.30 23.66 54.48
C ARG A 251 55.97 23.05 53.98
N SER A 252 55.84 22.20 52.98
CA SER A 252 56.60 21.72 51.82
C SER A 252 55.61 20.80 51.08
N LEU A 253 55.70 20.69 49.76
CA LEU A 253 54.95 19.78 48.87
C LEU A 253 55.00 18.30 49.29
N ARG A 254 53.86 17.60 49.10
CA ARG A 254 53.63 16.21 48.60
C ARG A 254 52.22 15.78 49.02
N ASP A 255 51.25 15.67 48.11
CA ASP A 255 50.96 14.56 47.18
C ASP A 255 49.75 13.75 47.67
N VAL A 256 48.77 13.65 46.76
CA VAL A 256 47.81 12.54 46.61
C VAL A 256 46.76 12.36 47.71
N GLN A 257 45.53 12.79 47.40
CA GLN A 257 44.42 11.85 47.24
C GLN A 257 43.35 12.46 46.32
N ILE A 258 43.27 11.87 45.14
CA ILE A 258 42.17 12.00 44.20
C ILE A 258 41.03 11.18 44.80
N ASP A 259 39.98 11.84 45.30
CA ASP A 259 38.68 11.19 45.40
C ASP A 259 37.86 11.52 44.16
N ARG A 260 37.64 10.44 43.41
CA ARG A 260 36.78 10.34 42.24
C ARG A 260 35.38 10.86 42.58
N ILE A 261 34.97 11.95 41.94
CA ILE A 261 33.55 12.14 41.64
C ILE A 261 33.34 11.53 40.25
N GLU A 262 33.19 10.21 40.28
CA GLU A 262 32.65 9.44 39.17
C GLU A 262 31.17 9.79 39.05
N ASN A 263 30.80 10.49 37.97
CA ASN A 263 29.41 10.63 37.56
C ASN A 263 28.89 9.26 37.13
N PRO A 264 27.85 8.67 37.76
CA PRO A 264 27.04 7.68 37.09
C PRO A 264 26.01 8.43 36.26
N ARG A 265 26.14 8.25 34.95
CA ARG A 265 25.12 8.40 33.91
C ARG A 265 23.71 8.20 34.47
N GLY A 266 22.84 9.18 34.24
CA GLY A 266 21.41 8.96 34.25
C GLY A 266 21.05 7.97 33.14
N GLU A 267 20.83 6.71 33.53
CA GLU A 267 20.00 5.77 32.80
C GLU A 267 18.55 6.26 32.88
N ASN A 268 18.13 7.07 31.91
CA ASN A 268 16.73 7.10 31.52
C ASN A 268 16.51 5.87 30.62
N GLN A 269 16.33 4.71 31.25
CA GLN A 269 15.59 3.61 30.66
C GLN A 269 14.14 3.72 31.14
N ASN A 270 13.21 3.50 30.22
CA ASN A 270 11.76 3.39 30.40
C ASN A 270 10.93 4.65 30.15
N THR A 271 10.89 5.09 28.89
CA THR A 271 9.62 5.47 28.23
C THR A 271 9.65 5.07 26.75
N ASP A 272 9.86 3.78 26.47
CA ASP A 272 9.57 3.15 25.17
C ASP A 272 8.56 2.01 25.39
N GLN A 273 7.41 2.36 25.98
CA GLN A 273 6.28 1.44 26.10
C GLN A 273 4.95 2.20 25.96
N VAL A 274 4.79 2.91 24.83
CA VAL A 274 3.48 3.48 24.41
C VAL A 274 3.23 3.30 22.90
N LEU A 275 3.95 2.42 22.19
CA LEU A 275 3.63 2.11 20.79
C LEU A 275 3.85 0.64 20.42
N GLU A 276 3.35 -0.27 21.26
CA GLU A 276 3.12 -1.66 20.86
C GLU A 276 1.78 -2.17 21.39
N GLU A 277 0.71 -1.40 21.13
CA GLU A 277 -0.66 -1.84 21.34
C GLU A 277 -1.61 -1.31 20.24
N MET A 278 -1.15 -1.35 18.99
CA MET A 278 -2.01 -0.99 17.85
C MET A 278 -1.97 -1.94 16.65
N PHE A 279 -1.34 -3.12 16.73
CA PHE A 279 -1.54 -4.16 15.72
C PHE A 279 -1.31 -5.56 16.28
N ASN A 280 -2.25 -6.04 17.09
CA ASN A 280 -2.63 -7.45 17.11
C ASN A 280 -4.12 -7.60 17.48
N ARG A 281 -4.91 -7.82 16.43
CA ARG A 281 -6.12 -8.65 16.37
C ARG A 281 -7.44 -8.13 16.98
N GLU A 282 -8.33 -7.77 16.05
CA GLU A 282 -9.70 -8.28 15.96
C GLU A 282 -9.96 -9.57 16.75
N GLY A 283 -11.09 -9.58 17.47
CA GLY A 283 -11.78 -10.82 17.80
C GLY A 283 -12.40 -10.88 19.18
N THR A 284 -13.34 -9.99 19.52
CA THR A 284 -14.35 -10.34 20.52
C THR A 284 -15.70 -9.77 20.14
N GLN A 285 -16.59 -10.72 19.88
CA GLN A 285 -17.97 -10.56 19.52
C GLN A 285 -18.73 -9.73 20.55
N ASP A 286 -19.56 -8.87 20.00
CA ASP A 286 -20.76 -8.33 20.60
C ASP A 286 -21.60 -9.47 21.20
N SER A 287 -21.73 -9.49 22.52
CA SER A 287 -22.76 -10.27 23.22
C SER A 287 -23.62 -9.31 24.02
N GLY A 288 -24.58 -8.72 23.29
CA GLY A 288 -25.76 -8.13 23.88
C GLY A 288 -26.51 -9.18 24.70
N ARG A 289 -26.82 -8.83 25.95
CA ARG A 289 -27.81 -9.53 26.75
C ARG A 289 -29.20 -9.23 26.18
N TYR A 290 -29.84 -10.26 25.64
CA TYR A 290 -31.25 -10.59 25.81
C TYR A 290 -31.37 -12.11 25.91
#